data_AF-A0A966USU8-F1
#
_entry.id   AF-A0A966USU8-F1
#
_cell.length_a   1.000
_cell.length_b   1.000
_cell.length_c   1.000
_cell.angle_alpha   90.00
_cell.angle_beta   90.00
_cell.angle_gamma   90.00
#
_symmetry.space_group_name_H-M   'P 1'
#
loop_
_entity.id
_entity.type
_entity.pdbx_description
1 polymer ?
#
loop_
_entity_poly.entity_id
_entity_poly.type
_entity_poly.pdbx_seq_one_letter_code
_entity_poly.pdbx_strand_id
1 'polypeptide(L)'
;MTDKQKRLALLSRFDKHYKFKLGQRPQYNKWIEQWSADALIESYGLDQCYLLLEYYFDITENPTWNHFAYIAHDILERKQEYEKDLKDRQERRQKAKEWLSE
;
A
#
# COMPACT_ATOMS: atom_id res chain seq x y z
N MET A 1 17.46 -7.18 9.62
CA MET A 1 17.62 -5.73 9.34
C MET A 1 17.32 -4.96 10.61
N THR A 2 18.13 -3.97 10.97
CA THR A 2 17.82 -3.02 12.06
C THR A 2 16.67 -2.11 11.64
N ASP A 3 15.96 -1.49 12.59
CA ASP A 3 14.81 -0.64 12.25
C ASP A 3 15.21 0.56 11.39
N LYS A 4 16.39 1.12 11.63
CA LYS A 4 17.01 2.12 10.74
C LYS A 4 17.18 1.61 9.30
N GLN A 5 17.61 0.36 9.12
CA GLN A 5 17.74 -0.23 7.78
C GLN A 5 16.38 -0.41 7.12
N LYS A 6 15.34 -0.81 7.87
CA LYS A 6 13.98 -0.98 7.34
C LYS A 6 13.38 0.36 6.89
N ARG A 7 13.50 1.42 7.71
CA ARG A 7 13.07 2.79 7.35
C ARG A 7 13.67 3.25 6.02
N LEU A 8 14.99 3.15 5.91
CA LEU A 8 15.71 3.55 4.71
C LEU A 8 15.41 2.64 3.51
N ALA A 9 15.14 1.35 3.74
CA ALA A 9 14.74 0.42 2.69
C ALA A 9 13.39 0.79 2.09
N LEU A 10 12.41 1.18 2.91
CA LEU A 10 11.10 1.63 2.42
C LEU A 10 11.20 2.92 1.59
N LEU A 11 11.93 3.92 2.08
CA LEU A 11 12.20 5.15 1.32
C LEU A 11 12.95 4.86 0.00
N SER A 12 13.94 3.96 0.03
CA SER A 12 14.69 3.55 -1.16
C SER A 12 13.79 2.82 -2.18
N ARG A 13 12.81 2.04 -1.71
CA ARG A 13 11.81 1.39 -2.58
C ARG A 13 10.92 2.43 -3.24
N PHE A 14 10.47 3.45 -2.50
CA PHE A 14 9.73 4.59 -3.04
C PHE A 14 10.52 5.32 -4.13
N ASP A 15 11.79 5.68 -3.86
CA ASP A 15 12.68 6.34 -4.83
C ASP A 15 12.80 5.54 -6.13
N LYS A 16 12.92 4.21 -6.04
CA LYS A 16 13.04 3.32 -7.21
C LYS A 16 11.77 3.32 -8.05
N HIS A 17 10.60 3.18 -7.42
CA HIS A 17 9.30 3.20 -8.12
C HIS A 17 9.03 4.56 -8.76
N TYR A 18 9.31 5.64 -8.04
CA TYR A 18 9.19 7.00 -8.57
C TYR A 18 10.08 7.22 -9.79
N LYS A 19 11.35 6.80 -9.72
CA LYS A 19 12.27 6.86 -10.86
C LYS A 19 11.83 5.98 -12.03
N PHE A 20 11.28 4.80 -11.75
CA PHE A 20 10.81 3.89 -12.79
C PHE A 20 9.61 4.47 -13.56
N LYS A 21 8.60 5.00 -12.86
CA LYS A 21 7.38 5.53 -13.49
C LYS A 21 7.56 6.92 -14.12
N LEU A 22 8.27 7.82 -13.45
CA LEU A 22 8.36 9.23 -13.85
C LEU A 22 9.72 9.62 -14.44
N GLY A 23 10.73 8.73 -14.40
CA GLY A 23 12.08 9.01 -14.89
C GLY A 23 12.91 9.97 -14.03
N GLN A 24 12.31 10.57 -12.99
CA GLN A 24 12.94 11.54 -12.10
C GLN A 24 13.12 11.01 -10.68
N ARG A 25 13.89 11.72 -9.84
CA ARG A 25 14.00 11.41 -8.42
C ARG A 25 12.97 12.22 -7.64
N PRO A 26 12.35 11.65 -6.60
CA PRO A 26 11.42 12.40 -5.77
C PRO A 26 12.18 13.43 -4.94
N GLN A 27 11.54 14.56 -4.67
CA GLN A 27 12.11 15.63 -3.86
C GLN A 27 11.45 15.63 -2.47
N TYR A 28 12.19 15.17 -1.46
CA TYR A 28 11.78 15.24 -0.05
C TYR A 28 12.99 15.10 0.87
N ASN A 29 12.85 15.48 2.14
CA ASN A 29 13.91 15.36 3.13
C ASN A 29 13.89 13.98 3.80
N LYS A 30 14.81 13.10 3.38
CA LYS A 30 14.93 11.73 3.91
C LYS A 30 15.09 11.64 5.43
N TRP A 31 15.67 12.66 6.07
CA TRP A 31 15.87 12.66 7.53
C TRP A 31 14.58 12.94 8.30
N ILE A 32 13.64 13.66 7.70
CA ILE A 32 12.33 13.91 8.28
C ILE A 32 11.43 12.70 7.98
N GLU A 33 11.43 12.25 6.72
CA GLU A 33 10.55 11.17 6.27
C GLU A 33 10.90 9.78 6.81
N GLN A 34 12.06 9.61 7.45
CA GLN A 34 12.35 8.36 8.14
C GLN A 34 11.36 8.07 9.28
N TRP A 35 10.81 9.11 9.93
CA TRP A 35 9.87 8.93 11.04
C TRP A 35 8.49 8.49 10.56
N SER A 36 8.02 9.04 9.44
CA SER A 36 6.80 8.56 8.79
C SER A 36 6.98 7.14 8.26
N ALA A 37 8.16 6.79 7.73
CA ALA A 37 8.47 5.42 7.36
C ALA A 37 8.47 4.45 8.57
N ASP A 38 8.97 4.89 9.73
CA ASP A 38 8.97 4.11 10.96
C ASP A 38 7.55 3.76 11.41
N ALA A 39 6.70 4.79 11.50
CA ALA A 39 5.32 4.65 11.95
C ALA A 39 4.52 3.70 11.04
N LEU A 40 4.74 3.77 9.72
CA LEU A 40 4.11 2.86 8.76
C LEU A 40 4.59 1.42 8.95
N ILE A 41 5.89 1.21 9.12
CA ILE A 41 6.47 -0.13 9.31
C ILE A 41 6.01 -0.73 10.65
N GLU A 42 5.90 0.08 11.69
CA GLU A 42 5.38 -0.36 12.99
C GLU A 42 3.90 -0.73 12.91
N SER A 43 3.10 0.03 12.17
CA SER A 43 1.65 -0.19 12.04
C SER A 43 1.29 -1.39 11.16
N TYR A 44 1.99 -1.57 10.04
CA TYR A 44 1.57 -2.53 8.99
C TYR A 44 2.61 -3.62 8.72
N GLY A 45 3.85 -3.44 9.16
CA GLY A 45 4.97 -4.28 8.75
C GLY A 45 5.53 -3.89 7.38
N LEU A 46 6.79 -4.28 7.15
CA LEU A 46 7.54 -3.90 5.95
C LEU A 46 6.93 -4.47 4.66
N ASP A 47 6.49 -5.72 4.68
CA ASP A 47 5.97 -6.41 3.50
C ASP A 47 4.64 -5.79 3.03
N GLN A 48 3.75 -5.44 3.97
CA GLN A 48 2.51 -4.73 3.63
C GLN A 48 2.79 -3.33 3.11
N CYS A 49 3.75 -2.61 3.70
CA CYS A 49 4.14 -1.31 3.18
C CYS A 49 4.60 -1.38 1.72
N TYR A 50 5.29 -2.46 1.30
CA TYR A 50 5.68 -2.65 -0.09
C TYR A 50 4.50 -2.87 -1.02
N LEU A 51 3.54 -3.70 -0.61
CA LEU A 51 2.31 -3.94 -1.38
C LEU A 51 1.47 -2.66 -1.52
N LEU A 52 1.32 -1.90 -0.43
CA LEU A 52 0.60 -0.62 -0.43
C LEU A 52 1.28 0.40 -1.33
N LEU A 53 2.61 0.44 -1.31
CA LEU A 53 3.38 1.35 -2.14
C LEU A 53 3.22 1.01 -3.62
N GLU A 54 3.29 -0.27 -4.00
CA GLU A 54 3.05 -0.69 -5.39
C GLU A 54 1.66 -0.27 -5.87
N TYR A 55 0.62 -0.57 -5.07
CA TYR A 55 -0.75 -0.16 -5.38
C TYR A 55 -0.91 1.36 -5.48
N TYR A 56 -0.30 2.11 -4.56
CA TYR A 56 -0.32 3.56 -4.56
C TYR A 56 0.22 4.16 -5.87
N PHE A 57 1.34 3.63 -6.36
CA PHE A 57 1.92 4.08 -7.62
C PHE A 57 1.05 3.70 -8.82
N ASP A 58 0.24 2.65 -8.76
CA ASP A 58 -0.67 2.25 -9.83
C ASP A 58 -1.89 3.16 -9.96
N ILE A 59 -2.39 3.68 -8.84
CA ILE A 59 -3.57 4.56 -8.83
C ILE A 59 -3.23 6.05 -8.94
N THR A 60 -2.01 6.46 -8.57
CA THR A 60 -1.66 7.87 -8.42
C THR A 60 -0.79 8.35 -9.58
N GLU A 61 -1.23 9.39 -10.28
CA GLU A 61 -0.45 10.01 -11.37
C GLU A 61 0.76 10.81 -10.85
N ASN A 62 0.57 11.55 -9.75
CA ASN A 62 1.59 12.42 -9.14
C ASN A 62 1.95 11.96 -7.71
N PRO A 63 2.67 10.83 -7.56
CA PRO A 63 2.96 10.25 -6.27
C PRO A 63 3.90 11.13 -5.44
N THR A 64 3.52 11.50 -4.22
CA THR A 64 4.44 12.08 -3.23
C THR A 64 4.52 11.19 -1.99
N TRP A 65 5.66 11.25 -1.27
CA TRP A 65 5.84 10.46 -0.05
C TRP A 65 4.85 10.87 1.04
N ASN A 66 4.67 12.18 1.26
CA ASN A 66 3.76 12.68 2.29
C ASN A 66 2.31 12.26 2.03
N HIS A 67 1.89 12.29 0.77
CA HIS A 67 0.57 11.81 0.40
C HIS A 67 0.46 10.30 0.63
N PHE A 68 1.45 9.51 0.22
CA PHE A 68 1.48 8.07 0.52
C PHE A 68 1.35 7.78 2.01
N ALA A 69 2.16 8.45 2.85
CA ALA A 69 2.13 8.25 4.29
C ALA A 69 0.79 8.65 4.92
N TYR A 70 0.13 9.67 4.36
CA TYR A 70 -1.20 10.12 4.79
C TYR A 70 -2.30 9.12 4.43
N ILE A 71 -2.32 8.61 3.19
CA ILE A 71 -3.42 7.75 2.71
C ILE A 71 -3.18 6.25 2.86
N ALA A 72 -2.01 5.82 3.37
CA ALA A 72 -1.65 4.41 3.46
C ALA A 72 -2.70 3.57 4.21
N HIS A 73 -3.28 4.13 5.28
CA HIS A 73 -4.36 3.50 6.03
C HIS A 73 -5.61 3.30 5.17
N ASP A 74 -6.09 4.37 4.52
CA ASP A 74 -7.28 4.36 3.68
C ASP A 74 -7.14 3.38 2.51
N ILE A 75 -5.94 3.29 1.90
CA ILE A 75 -5.66 2.31 0.84
C ILE A 75 -5.84 0.88 1.37
N LEU A 76 -5.29 0.60 2.55
CA LEU A 76 -5.38 -0.72 3.15
C LEU A 76 -6.83 -1.10 3.46
N GLU A 77 -7.58 -0.19 4.08
CA GLU A 77 -8.96 -0.41 4.48
C GLU A 77 -9.84 -0.65 3.24
N ARG A 78 -9.74 0.21 2.23
CA ARG A 78 -10.47 0.07 0.94
C ARG A 78 -10.16 -1.26 0.24
N LYS A 79 -8.91 -1.71 0.30
CA LYS A 79 -8.51 -3.00 -0.28
C LYS A 79 -9.17 -4.17 0.46
N GLN A 80 -9.16 -4.14 1.79
CA GLN A 80 -9.80 -5.18 2.61
C GLN A 80 -11.32 -5.21 2.40
N GLU A 81 -11.96 -4.05 2.31
CA GLU A 81 -13.38 -3.93 2.01
C GLU A 81 -13.72 -4.54 0.64
N TYR A 82 -12.90 -4.26 -0.37
CA TYR A 82 -13.09 -4.80 -1.71
C TYR A 82 -12.93 -6.33 -1.74
N GLU A 83 -11.89 -6.86 -1.09
CA GLU A 83 -11.67 -8.31 -0.99
C GLU A 83 -12.81 -9.02 -0.27
N LYS A 84 -13.33 -8.41 0.80
CA LYS A 84 -14.49 -8.91 1.54
C LYS A 84 -15.75 -8.93 0.68
N ASP A 85 -16.06 -7.84 -0.02
CA ASP A 85 -17.23 -7.80 -0.90
C ASP A 85 -17.14 -8.83 -2.03
N LEU A 86 -15.95 -9.05 -2.61
CA LEU A 86 -15.73 -10.09 -3.62
C LEU A 86 -16.05 -11.49 -3.06
N LYS A 87 -15.57 -11.79 -1.84
CA LYS A 87 -15.83 -13.05 -1.16
C LYS A 87 -17.33 -13.23 -0.87
N ASP A 88 -17.97 -12.21 -0.33
CA ASP A 88 -19.41 -12.21 -0.02
C ASP A 88 -20.26 -12.42 -1.29
N ARG A 89 -19.84 -11.85 -2.43
CA ARG A 89 -20.50 -12.08 -3.73
C ARG A 89 -20.34 -13.52 -4.21
N GLN A 90 -19.17 -14.13 -4.02
CA GLN A 90 -18.95 -15.53 -4.40
C GLN A 90 -19.78 -16.49 -3.55
N GLU A 91 -19.79 -16.30 -2.24
CA GLU A 91 -20.59 -17.09 -1.31
C GLU A 91 -22.09 -16.96 -1.59
N ARG A 92 -22.58 -15.74 -1.85
CA ARG A 92 -23.98 -15.50 -2.24
C ARG A 92 -24.36 -16.22 -3.53
N ARG A 93 -23.47 -16.25 -4.53
CA ARG A 93 -23.70 -16.98 -5.79
C ARG A 93 -23.74 -18.50 -5.58
N GLN A 94 -22.92 -19.03 -4.68
CA GLN A 94 -22.94 -20.46 -4.34
C GLN A 94 -24.25 -20.85 -3.65
N LYS A 95 -24.64 -20.11 -2.60
CA LYS A 95 -25.92 -20.33 -1.90
C LYS A 95 -27.13 -20.21 -2.82
N ALA A 96 -27.12 -19.23 -3.75
CA ALA A 96 -28.19 -19.09 -4.72
C ALA A 96 -28.27 -20.27 -5.71
N LYS A 97 -27.13 -20.86 -6.09
CA LYS A 97 -27.10 -22.08 -6.92
C LYS A 97 -27.63 -23.29 -6.16
N GLU A 98 -27.22 -23.45 -4.90
CA GLU A 98 -27.72 -24.52 -4.01
C GLU A 98 -29.24 -24.42 -3.85
N TRP A 99 -29.77 -23.23 -3.58
CA TRP A 99 -31.20 -22.99 -3.44
C TRP A 99 -32.01 -23.26 -4.71
N LEU A 100 -31.46 -22.97 -5.89
CA LEU A 100 -32.12 -23.25 -7.18
C LEU A 100 -32.06 -24.72 -7.61
N SER A 101 -31.26 -25.54 -6.94
CA SER A 101 -31.11 -26.98 -7.22
C SER A 101 -31.98 -27.88 -6.33
N GLU A 102 -32.72 -27.30 -5.38
CA GLU A 102 -33.82 -27.94 -4.63
C GLU A 102 -35.17 -27.74 -5.34
#